data_AF-A0A7W3IRX5-F1
#
_entry.id   AF-A0A7W3IRX5-F1
#
_cell.length_a   1.000
_cell.length_b   1.000
_cell.length_c   1.000
_cell.angle_alpha   90.00
_cell.angle_beta   90.00
_cell.angle_gamma   90.00
#
_symmetry.space_group_name_H-M   'P 1'
#
loop_
_entity.id
_entity.type
_entity.pdbx_description
1 polymer ?
#
loop_
_entity_poly.entity_id
_entity_poly.type
_entity_poly.pdbx_seq_one_letter_code
_entity_poly.pdbx_strand_id
1 'polypeptide(L)'
;MFGFRRPRETWEDPAVPLVEALLTAAVQAEGGPERLPLGQVPAEMALWICSCITVDDSPTWLIYTTSDDKLVWRRVADGVNVFDEVVVPRREAGGHADPADVLDWLRGESLTPWGSLGSGWTDEGVVDVLGERIRSSAP
;
A
#
# COMPACT_ATOMS: atom_id res chain seq x y z
N MET A 1 6.61 -41.74 4.10
CA MET A 1 6.00 -40.88 5.14
C MET A 1 5.47 -39.64 4.43
N PHE A 2 4.23 -39.67 3.96
CA PHE A 2 3.62 -38.55 3.24
C PHE A 2 2.95 -37.64 4.27
N GLY A 3 3.61 -36.54 4.62
CA GLY A 3 2.99 -35.48 5.41
C GLY A 3 1.96 -34.78 4.54
N PHE A 4 0.68 -35.02 4.81
CA PHE A 4 -0.39 -34.14 4.35
C PHE A 4 -0.12 -32.76 4.98
N ARG A 5 0.45 -31.82 4.22
CA ARG A 5 0.29 -30.40 4.54
C ARG A 5 -1.21 -30.14 4.42
N ARG A 6 -1.87 -29.89 5.55
CA ARG A 6 -3.20 -29.26 5.52
C ARG A 6 -3.06 -27.97 4.69
N PRO A 7 -4.00 -27.64 3.80
CA PRO A 7 -4.09 -26.28 3.29
C PRO A 7 -4.08 -25.35 4.51
N ARG A 8 -3.14 -24.41 4.59
CA ARG A 8 -3.28 -23.30 5.53
C ARG A 8 -4.56 -22.60 5.08
N GLU A 9 -5.60 -22.64 5.92
CA GLU A 9 -6.72 -21.72 5.75
C GLU A 9 -6.11 -20.33 5.76
N THR A 10 -6.13 -19.65 4.61
CA THR A 10 -5.67 -18.27 4.47
C THR A 10 -6.69 -17.42 5.21
N TRP A 11 -6.48 -17.22 6.51
CA TRP A 11 -7.18 -16.20 7.28
C TRP A 11 -6.58 -14.86 6.86
N GLU A 12 -7.12 -14.29 5.78
CA GLU A 12 -6.80 -12.92 5.40
C GLU A 12 -7.53 -11.98 6.36
N ASP A 13 -6.82 -10.97 6.87
CA ASP A 13 -7.39 -9.99 7.78
C ASP A 13 -8.57 -9.25 7.10
N PRO A 14 -9.72 -9.08 7.77
CA PRO A 14 -10.89 -8.45 7.17
C PRO A 14 -10.69 -6.98 6.76
N ALA A 15 -9.68 -6.29 7.28
CA ALA A 15 -9.34 -4.93 6.86
C ALA A 15 -8.65 -4.89 5.49
N VAL A 16 -7.98 -5.96 5.06
CA VAL A 16 -7.30 -6.02 3.75
C VAL A 16 -8.22 -5.69 2.57
N PRO A 17 -9.36 -6.37 2.36
CA PRO A 17 -10.25 -6.04 1.25
C PRO A 17 -10.84 -4.63 1.35
N LEU A 18 -10.98 -4.08 2.56
CA LEU A 18 -11.48 -2.72 2.77
C LEU A 18 -10.42 -1.67 2.38
N VAL A 19 -9.16 -1.89 2.75
CA VAL A 19 -8.02 -1.07 2.34
C VAL A 19 -7.92 -1.05 0.81
N GLU A 20 -7.92 -2.22 0.17
CA GLU A 20 -7.81 -2.32 -1.29
C GLU A 20 -8.99 -1.66 -2.02
N ALA A 21 -10.20 -1.73 -1.46
CA ALA A 21 -11.37 -1.05 -2.01
C ALA A 21 -11.23 0.47 -1.95
N LEU A 22 -10.74 1.05 -0.84
CA LEU A 22 -10.51 2.49 -0.71
C LEU A 22 -9.42 2.99 -1.65
N LEU A 23 -8.31 2.25 -1.76
CA LEU A 23 -7.24 2.58 -2.70
C LEU A 23 -7.74 2.53 -4.16
N THR A 24 -8.56 1.53 -4.49
CA THR A 24 -9.19 1.42 -5.81
C THR A 24 -10.11 2.59 -6.08
N ALA A 25 -11.00 2.94 -5.14
CA ALA A 25 -11.92 4.05 -5.30
C ALA A 25 -11.17 5.36 -5.56
N ALA A 26 -10.10 5.63 -4.79
CA ALA A 26 -9.29 6.84 -4.97
C ALA A 26 -8.60 6.89 -6.34
N VAL A 27 -8.00 5.78 -6.80
CA VAL A 27 -7.40 5.72 -8.15
C VAL A 27 -8.43 5.91 -9.25
N GLN A 28 -9.63 5.34 -9.10
CA GLN A 28 -10.70 5.50 -10.10
C GLN A 28 -11.24 6.93 -10.14
N ALA A 29 -11.38 7.60 -8.99
CA ALA A 29 -11.86 8.97 -8.91
C ALA A 29 -10.94 9.97 -9.62
N GLU A 30 -9.63 9.72 -9.63
CA GLU A 30 -8.64 10.57 -10.32
C GLU A 30 -8.48 10.27 -11.82
N GLY A 31 -9.28 9.34 -12.35
CA GLY A 31 -9.10 8.82 -13.70
C GLY A 31 -7.71 8.21 -13.83
N GLY A 32 -7.40 7.27 -12.92
CA GLY A 32 -6.13 6.56 -12.83
C GLY A 32 -5.65 5.96 -14.15
N PRO A 33 -4.42 5.43 -14.19
CA PRO A 33 -3.82 5.01 -15.45
C PRO A 33 -4.65 3.89 -16.11
N GLU A 34 -4.93 4.05 -17.41
CA GLU A 34 -5.66 3.05 -18.22
C GLU A 34 -4.95 1.68 -18.20
N ARG A 35 -3.62 1.69 -18.06
CA ARG A 35 -2.79 0.51 -17.83
C ARG A 35 -1.65 0.82 -16.87
N LEU A 36 -1.36 -0.13 -16.00
CA LEU A 36 -0.15 -0.09 -15.19
C LEU A 36 1.07 -0.24 -16.12
N PRO A 37 2.12 0.58 -15.98
CA PRO A 37 3.30 0.45 -16.82
C PRO A 37 4.00 -0.90 -16.58
N LEU A 38 4.66 -1.40 -17.63
CA LEU A 38 5.50 -2.60 -17.57
C LEU A 38 6.94 -2.18 -17.24
N GLY A 39 7.55 -2.86 -16.28
CA GLY A 39 8.89 -2.52 -15.79
C GLY A 39 8.90 -1.41 -14.75
N GLN A 40 10.09 -0.87 -14.48
CA GLN A 40 10.28 0.14 -13.43
C GLN A 40 9.67 1.49 -13.85
N VAL A 41 8.86 2.06 -12.96
CA VAL A 41 8.11 3.29 -13.24
C VAL A 41 8.72 4.49 -12.51
N PRO A 42 9.07 5.59 -13.21
CA PRO A 42 9.40 6.84 -12.53
C PRO A 42 8.22 7.34 -11.72
N ALA A 43 8.43 7.62 -10.44
CA ALA A 43 7.42 8.13 -9.53
C ALA A 43 7.89 9.41 -8.82
N GLU A 44 6.98 10.35 -8.59
CA GLU A 44 7.31 11.52 -7.78
C GLU A 44 7.34 11.15 -6.29
N MET A 45 6.36 10.35 -5.84
CA MET A 45 6.31 9.80 -4.50
C MET A 45 5.91 8.33 -4.54
N ALA A 46 6.49 7.53 -3.65
CA ALA A 46 6.05 6.15 -3.42
C ALA A 46 5.97 5.83 -1.92
N LEU A 47 4.94 5.09 -1.55
CA LEU A 47 4.68 4.60 -0.21
C LEU A 47 4.52 3.08 -0.25
N TRP A 48 5.40 2.39 0.47
CA TRP A 48 5.37 0.94 0.64
C TRP A 48 4.82 0.57 2.00
N ILE A 49 3.78 -0.25 2.06
CA ILE A 49 3.18 -0.70 3.32
C ILE A 49 3.14 -2.22 3.33
N CYS A 50 3.95 -2.85 4.17
CA CYS A 50 3.89 -4.28 4.40
C CYS A 50 2.98 -4.58 5.59
N SER A 51 1.88 -5.28 5.36
CA SER A 51 0.87 -5.51 6.40
C SER A 51 1.17 -6.68 7.35
N CYS A 52 2.45 -6.99 7.59
CA CYS A 52 2.92 -8.22 8.25
C CYS A 52 2.89 -8.22 9.78
N ILE A 53 2.26 -7.23 10.42
CA ILE A 53 2.21 -7.17 11.90
C ILE A 53 1.31 -8.27 12.47
N THR A 54 0.24 -8.66 11.76
CA THR A 54 -0.75 -9.63 12.25
C THR A 54 -1.02 -10.81 11.33
N VAL A 55 -0.46 -10.86 10.10
CA VAL A 55 -0.68 -11.96 9.15
C VAL A 55 0.65 -12.49 8.60
N ASP A 56 0.81 -13.82 8.61
CA ASP A 56 2.01 -14.53 8.12
C ASP A 56 2.14 -14.49 6.58
N ASP A 57 1.07 -14.13 5.85
CA ASP A 57 0.99 -14.06 4.37
C ASP A 57 0.35 -12.72 3.95
N SER A 58 0.93 -11.63 4.47
CA SER A 58 0.38 -10.29 4.41
C SER A 58 0.57 -9.60 3.05
N PRO A 59 -0.45 -8.91 2.52
CA PRO A 59 -0.25 -7.99 1.39
C PRO A 59 0.83 -6.97 1.69
N THR A 60 1.65 -6.72 0.67
CA THR A 60 2.33 -5.44 0.54
C THR A 60 1.52 -4.55 -0.39
N TRP A 61 1.19 -3.34 0.06
CA TRP A 61 0.61 -2.31 -0.78
C TRP A 61 1.68 -1.31 -1.21
N LEU A 62 1.82 -1.11 -2.52
CA LEU A 62 2.63 -0.05 -3.10
C LEU A 62 1.69 1.00 -3.67
N ILE A 63 1.78 2.22 -3.14
CA ILE A 63 1.01 3.39 -3.55
C ILE A 63 2.00 4.42 -4.10
N TYR A 64 1.76 4.98 -5.27
CA TYR A 64 2.69 5.94 -5.87
C TYR A 64 1.99 6.93 -6.79
N THR A 65 2.67 8.04 -7.06
CA THR A 65 2.27 9.02 -8.08
C THR A 65 3.18 8.92 -9.29
N THR A 66 2.62 8.83 -10.48
CA THR A 66 3.40 8.87 -11.72
C THR A 66 3.97 10.26 -11.99
N SER A 67 4.88 10.37 -12.97
CA SER A 67 5.39 11.67 -13.45
C SER A 67 4.30 12.62 -13.97
N ASP A 68 3.16 12.07 -14.42
CA ASP A 68 2.00 12.84 -14.89
C ASP A 68 1.00 13.13 -13.74
N ASP A 69 1.47 13.01 -12.50
CA ASP A 69 0.70 13.24 -11.28
C ASP A 69 -0.58 12.41 -11.21
N LYS A 70 -0.52 11.12 -11.58
CA LYS A 70 -1.62 10.17 -11.41
C LYS A 70 -1.37 9.26 -10.22
N LEU A 71 -2.37 9.12 -9.34
CA LEU A 71 -2.34 8.16 -8.24
C LEU A 71 -2.47 6.73 -8.78
N VAL A 72 -1.65 5.83 -8.24
CA VAL A 72 -1.64 4.41 -8.57
C VAL A 72 -1.44 3.60 -7.30
N TRP A 73 -2.08 2.43 -7.24
CA TRP A 73 -1.78 1.44 -6.21
C TRP A 73 -1.66 0.05 -6.84
N ARG A 74 -0.91 -0.84 -6.18
CA ARG A 74 -0.91 -2.28 -6.48
C ARG A 74 -0.52 -3.10 -5.26
N ARG A 75 -1.03 -4.33 -5.23
CA ARG A 75 -0.49 -5.39 -4.36
C ARG A 75 0.83 -5.88 -4.94
N VAL A 76 1.81 -6.06 -4.07
CA VAL A 76 3.13 -6.58 -4.41
C VAL A 76 3.35 -7.90 -3.67
N ALA A 77 3.97 -8.86 -4.35
CA ALA A 77 4.30 -10.15 -3.76
C ALA A 77 5.40 -9.99 -2.70
N ASP A 78 5.37 -10.87 -1.70
CA ASP A 78 6.43 -10.92 -0.68
C ASP A 78 7.81 -11.16 -1.32
N GLY A 79 8.84 -10.56 -0.72
CA GLY A 79 10.23 -10.65 -1.20
C GLY A 79 10.58 -9.80 -2.41
N VAL A 80 9.63 -9.06 -3.01
CA VAL A 80 9.91 -8.09 -4.08
C VAL A 80 10.43 -6.80 -3.50
N ASN A 81 11.58 -6.33 -3.98
CA ASN A 81 12.07 -5.00 -3.63
C ASN A 81 11.38 -3.95 -4.53
N VAL A 82 10.35 -3.28 -4.00
CA VAL A 82 9.53 -2.36 -4.80
C VAL A 82 10.29 -1.19 -5.41
N PHE A 83 11.32 -0.68 -4.74
CA PHE A 83 12.07 0.50 -5.20
C PHE A 83 13.18 0.14 -6.20
N ASP A 84 13.56 -1.14 -6.26
CA ASP A 84 14.50 -1.63 -7.28
C ASP A 84 13.78 -2.25 -8.48
N GLU A 85 12.59 -2.82 -8.28
CA GLU A 85 11.94 -3.68 -9.28
C GLU A 85 10.67 -3.08 -9.87
N VAL A 86 9.99 -2.16 -9.16
CA VAL A 86 8.65 -1.70 -9.54
C VAL A 86 8.60 -0.20 -9.82
N VAL A 87 9.19 0.64 -8.97
CA VAL A 87 9.18 2.10 -9.12
C VAL A 87 10.55 2.70 -8.84
N VAL A 88 10.89 3.81 -9.47
CA VAL A 88 12.01 4.70 -9.09
C VAL A 88 11.40 5.98 -8.52
N PRO A 89 11.21 6.09 -7.20
CA PRO A 89 10.63 7.28 -6.61
C PRO A 89 11.67 8.38 -6.44
N ARG A 90 11.25 9.64 -6.55
CA ARG A 90 12.05 10.79 -6.08
C ARG A 90 12.02 10.96 -4.58
N ARG A 91 10.90 10.55 -3.97
CA ARG A 91 10.67 10.59 -2.53
C ARG A 91 9.97 9.32 -2.12
N GLU A 92 10.41 8.72 -1.02
CA GLU A 92 9.85 7.46 -0.58
C GLU A 92 9.56 7.41 0.90
N ALA A 93 8.58 6.59 1.23
CA ALA A 93 8.28 6.19 2.59
C ALA A 93 7.91 4.72 2.58
N GLY A 94 8.04 4.09 3.73
CA GLY A 94 7.47 2.78 3.89
C GLY A 94 7.50 2.28 5.31
N GLY A 95 6.87 1.14 5.53
CA GLY A 95 6.82 0.57 6.85
C GLY A 95 6.03 -0.70 6.95
N HIS A 96 6.08 -1.27 8.14
CA HIS A 96 5.26 -2.38 8.57
C HIS A 96 4.05 -1.82 9.32
N ALA A 97 2.86 -2.34 9.01
CA ALA A 97 1.60 -1.91 9.61
C ALA A 97 0.67 -3.08 9.91
N ASP A 98 -0.25 -2.88 10.85
CA ASP A 98 -1.45 -3.70 10.94
C ASP A 98 -2.44 -3.26 9.84
N PRO A 99 -3.07 -4.17 9.08
CA PRO A 99 -4.17 -3.82 8.16
C PRO A 99 -5.22 -2.87 8.75
N ALA A 100 -5.57 -3.02 10.03
CA ALA A 100 -6.54 -2.15 10.71
C ALA A 100 -6.01 -0.72 10.88
N ASP A 101 -4.73 -0.54 11.25
CA ASP A 101 -4.11 0.78 11.37
C ASP A 101 -4.06 1.51 10.01
N VAL A 102 -3.83 0.76 8.93
CA VAL A 102 -3.89 1.31 7.56
C VAL A 102 -5.30 1.75 7.21
N LEU A 103 -6.30 0.95 7.57
CA LEU A 103 -7.70 1.28 7.33
C LEU A 103 -8.12 2.56 8.07
N ASP A 104 -7.73 2.69 9.34
CA ASP A 104 -8.02 3.88 10.15
C ASP A 104 -7.33 5.12 9.57
N TRP A 105 -6.08 4.99 9.11
CA TRP A 105 -5.37 6.07 8.41
C TRP A 105 -6.06 6.50 7.10
N LEU A 106 -6.52 5.53 6.29
CA LEU A 106 -7.26 5.80 5.05
C LEU A 106 -8.64 6.41 5.30
N ARG A 107 -9.21 6.23 6.50
CA ARG A 107 -10.45 6.91 6.94
C ARG A 107 -10.21 8.26 7.59
N GLY A 108 -8.95 8.63 7.83
CA GLY A 108 -8.58 9.86 8.55
C GLY A 108 -8.79 9.76 10.06
N GLU A 109 -8.96 8.55 10.58
CA GLU A 109 -9.08 8.26 12.01
C GLU A 109 -7.70 8.16 12.69
N SER A 110 -6.66 7.90 11.89
CA SER A 110 -5.25 7.95 12.30
C SER A 110 -4.43 8.91 11.43
N LEU A 111 -3.40 9.53 12.02
CA LEU A 111 -2.47 10.40 11.30
C LEU A 111 -1.50 9.62 10.40
N THR A 112 -1.18 8.37 10.75
CA THR A 112 -0.22 7.55 10.01
C THR A 112 -0.70 6.09 9.91
N PRO A 113 -0.28 5.34 8.88
CA PRO A 113 -0.68 3.94 8.71
C PRO A 113 -0.01 2.98 9.70
N TRP A 114 0.94 3.45 10.51
CA TRP A 114 1.77 2.59 11.36
C TRP A 114 1.11 2.25 12.70
N GLY A 115 0.16 3.08 13.14
CA GLY A 115 -0.50 2.90 14.43
C GLY A 115 0.47 2.76 15.60
N SER A 116 0.19 1.81 16.49
CA SER A 116 0.96 1.62 17.74
C SER A 116 2.03 0.53 17.68
N LEU A 117 1.85 -0.46 16.80
CA LEU A 117 2.73 -1.62 16.66
C LEU A 117 3.54 -1.61 15.35
N GLY A 118 3.11 -0.83 14.37
CA GLY A 118 3.82 -0.64 13.12
C GLY A 118 5.04 0.25 13.29
N SER A 119 5.85 0.25 12.25
CA SER A 119 7.04 1.09 12.15
C SER A 119 7.21 1.52 10.71
N GLY A 120 7.54 2.79 10.50
CA GLY A 120 7.82 3.28 9.16
C GLY A 120 9.01 4.24 9.14
N TRP A 121 9.60 4.36 7.96
CA TRP A 121 10.48 5.45 7.58
C TRP A 121 9.70 6.38 6.64
N THR A 122 10.04 7.66 6.67
CA THR A 122 9.40 8.63 5.80
C THR A 122 10.39 9.71 5.37
N ASP A 123 10.48 9.94 4.07
CA ASP A 123 10.78 11.28 3.58
C ASP A 123 9.64 12.22 3.97
N GLU A 124 9.95 13.47 4.30
CA GLU A 124 9.00 14.41 4.91
C GLU A 124 7.71 14.59 4.08
N GLY A 125 6.55 14.20 4.62
CA GLY A 125 5.25 14.45 3.98
C GLY A 125 4.85 13.48 2.86
N VAL A 126 5.60 12.42 2.54
CA VAL A 126 5.11 11.38 1.60
C VAL A 126 3.84 10.72 2.13
N VAL A 127 3.85 10.30 3.39
CA VAL A 127 2.68 9.71 4.06
C VAL A 127 1.52 10.70 4.11
N ASP A 128 1.77 11.96 4.49
CA ASP A 128 0.73 12.97 4.63
C ASP A 128 0.08 13.31 3.28
N VAL A 129 0.89 13.57 2.25
CA VAL A 129 0.40 13.95 0.91
C VAL A 129 -0.38 12.82 0.26
N LEU A 130 0.15 11.59 0.26
CA LEU A 130 -0.54 10.46 -0.35
C LEU A 130 -1.81 10.09 0.44
N GLY A 131 -1.75 10.11 1.77
CA GLY A 131 -2.92 9.86 2.61
C GLY A 131 -4.03 10.87 2.38
N GLU A 132 -3.70 12.16 2.34
CA GLU A 132 -4.67 13.23 2.11
C GLU A 132 -5.30 13.16 0.73
N ARG A 133 -4.47 12.86 -0.28
CA ARG A 133 -4.93 12.66 -1.64
C ARG A 133 -5.91 11.49 -1.74
N ILE A 134 -5.59 10.34 -1.15
CA ILE A 134 -6.50 9.17 -1.15
C ILE A 134 -7.83 9.53 -0.47
N ARG A 135 -7.80 10.18 0.70
CA ARG A 135 -9.01 10.60 1.43
C ARG A 135 -9.86 11.60 0.67
N SER A 136 -9.23 12.52 -0.05
CA SER A 136 -9.93 13.53 -0.86
C SER A 136 -10.55 12.94 -2.13
N SER A 137 -10.02 11.82 -2.60
CA SER A 137 -10.46 11.12 -3.83
C SER A 137 -11.45 9.99 -3.54
N ALA A 138 -11.53 9.48 -2.31
CA ALA A 138 -12.50 8.47 -1.90
C ALA A 138 -13.87 9.12 -1.60
N PRO A 139 -14.99 8.58 -2.14
CA PRO A 139 -16.34 9.12 -1.95
C PRO A 139 -16.92 8.86 -0.55
#